data_AF-U5MMU4-F1
#
_entry.id   AF-U5MMU4-F1
#
_cell.length_a   1.000
_cell.length_b   1.000
_cell.length_c   1.000
_cell.angle_alpha   90.00
_cell.angle_beta   90.00
_cell.angle_gamma   90.00
#
_symmetry.space_group_name_H-M   'P 1'
#
loop_
_entity.id
_entity.type
_entity.pdbx_description
1 polymer ?
#
loop_
_entity_poly.entity_id
_entity_poly.type
_entity_poly.pdbx_seq_one_letter_code
_entity_poly.pdbx_strand_id
1 'polypeptide(L)'
;MKLKVDLEMVKAIENATRNAYKSLFSKYKESFYYCSLITDGGAHCPILSAWSYEALERMSLNEKDPIDAKYYLKWSYADSPYFAYGEEYFGEVKEIFNRIPMSLTNDEEYMNEYEIRLNSMEKAIANLDKEGLFGVGNQRLNIVINAEVMPPDYSNTERALRLNPREALNEWLEEIAEEE
;
A
#
# COMPACT_ATOMS: atom_id res chain seq x y z
N MET A 1 -10.56 9.67 -17.25
CA MET A 1 -11.21 10.55 -16.25
C MET A 1 -10.15 10.98 -15.26
N LYS A 2 -10.08 12.25 -14.83
CA LYS A 2 -9.11 12.67 -13.81
C LYS A 2 -9.68 12.24 -12.45
N LEU A 3 -8.97 11.37 -11.71
CA LEU A 3 -9.40 10.94 -10.37
C LEU A 3 -9.61 12.17 -9.48
N LYS A 4 -10.70 12.18 -8.71
CA LYS A 4 -10.96 13.24 -7.74
C LYS A 4 -10.12 12.95 -6.50
N VAL A 5 -9.28 13.91 -6.12
CA VAL A 5 -8.35 13.79 -4.99
C VAL A 5 -8.43 15.04 -4.12
N ASP A 6 -8.03 14.89 -2.85
CA ASP A 6 -7.75 16.02 -1.98
C ASP A 6 -6.24 16.28 -1.96
N LEU A 7 -5.81 17.48 -2.37
CA LEU A 7 -4.39 17.78 -2.51
C LEU A 7 -3.65 17.93 -1.17
N GLU A 8 -4.35 18.34 -0.12
CA GLU A 8 -3.78 18.40 1.24
C GLU A 8 -3.55 16.97 1.73
N MET A 9 -4.55 16.11 1.56
CA MET A 9 -4.47 14.69 1.90
C MET A 9 -3.36 13.97 1.12
N VAL A 10 -3.30 14.17 -0.19
CA VAL A 10 -2.22 13.61 -1.05
C VAL A 10 -0.85 14.00 -0.50
N LYS A 11 -0.63 15.28 -0.19
CA LYS A 11 0.66 15.78 0.28
C LYS A 11 1.03 15.21 1.66
N ALA A 12 0.06 15.12 2.57
CA ALA A 12 0.27 14.54 3.89
C ALA A 12 0.61 13.05 3.80
N ILE A 13 -0.11 12.28 2.98
CA ILE A 13 0.16 10.87 2.71
C ILE A 13 1.56 10.73 2.08
N GLU A 14 1.89 11.52 1.06
CA GLU A 14 3.23 11.50 0.44
C GLU A 14 4.35 11.70 1.46
N ASN A 15 4.22 12.70 2.33
CA ASN A 15 5.23 12.98 3.36
C ASN A 15 5.36 11.83 4.35
N ALA A 16 4.23 11.32 4.87
CA ALA A 16 4.21 10.23 5.84
C ALA A 16 4.80 8.95 5.23
N THR A 17 4.30 8.54 4.07
CA THR A 17 4.73 7.35 3.32
C THR A 17 6.20 7.43 2.93
N ARG A 18 6.67 8.60 2.46
CA ARG A 18 8.09 8.81 2.13
C ARG A 18 8.99 8.62 3.34
N ASN A 19 8.62 9.21 4.47
CA ASN A 19 9.43 9.11 5.69
C ASN A 19 9.45 7.67 6.22
N ALA A 20 8.30 6.99 6.21
CA ALA A 20 8.18 5.60 6.61
C ALA A 20 9.04 4.67 5.74
N TYR A 21 8.89 4.72 4.40
CA TYR A 21 9.67 3.87 3.49
C TYR A 21 11.16 4.22 3.48
N LYS A 22 11.55 5.51 3.54
CA LYS A 22 12.97 5.87 3.65
C LYS A 22 13.59 5.35 4.95
N SER A 23 12.86 5.44 6.06
CA SER A 23 13.28 4.85 7.33
C SER A 23 13.42 3.33 7.22
N LEU A 24 12.41 2.65 6.65
CA LEU A 24 12.38 1.21 6.44
C LEU A 24 13.57 0.74 5.59
N PHE A 25 13.76 1.30 4.39
CA PHE A 25 14.86 0.95 3.48
C PHE A 25 16.23 1.35 4.02
N SER A 26 16.29 2.37 4.87
CA SER A 26 17.55 2.74 5.53
C SER A 26 17.93 1.75 6.62
N LYS A 27 16.95 1.33 7.42
CA LYS A 27 17.13 0.42 8.56
C LYS A 27 17.35 -1.03 8.11
N TYR A 28 16.59 -1.48 7.12
CA TYR A 28 16.63 -2.84 6.57
C TYR A 28 17.20 -2.77 5.15
N LYS A 29 18.43 -3.25 4.98
CA LYS A 29 19.12 -3.35 3.68
C LYS A 29 18.68 -4.61 2.93
N GLU A 30 17.37 -4.76 2.83
CA GLU A 30 16.70 -5.93 2.24
C GLU A 30 16.20 -5.63 0.83
N SER A 31 15.88 -6.69 0.11
CA SER A 31 15.38 -6.68 -1.26
C SER A 31 13.85 -6.68 -1.22
N PHE A 32 13.27 -5.50 -1.05
CA PHE A 32 11.81 -5.30 -1.05
C PHE A 32 11.21 -5.62 -2.42
N TYR A 33 10.07 -6.32 -2.43
CA TYR A 33 9.32 -6.66 -3.64
C TYR A 33 7.84 -6.26 -3.57
N TYR A 34 7.33 -5.88 -2.39
CA TYR A 34 5.96 -5.43 -2.20
C TYR A 34 5.90 -4.28 -1.21
N CYS A 35 5.21 -3.21 -1.57
CA CYS A 35 5.10 -1.98 -0.79
C CYS A 35 3.68 -1.43 -0.94
N SER A 36 2.86 -1.54 0.10
CA SER A 36 1.46 -1.15 0.06
C SER A 36 1.09 -0.12 1.13
N LEU A 37 0.13 0.76 0.82
CA LEU A 37 -0.64 1.48 1.82
C LEU A 37 -2.00 0.81 1.96
N ILE A 38 -2.33 0.35 3.16
CA ILE A 38 -3.57 -0.36 3.46
C ILE A 38 -4.50 0.54 4.25
N THR A 39 -5.76 0.63 3.83
CA THR A 39 -6.88 1.11 4.65
C THR A 39 -7.85 -0.03 4.91
N ASP A 40 -8.67 0.08 5.96
CA ASP A 40 -9.85 -0.77 6.10
C ASP A 40 -10.98 -0.36 5.12
N GLY A 41 -12.07 -1.13 5.10
CA GLY A 41 -13.26 -0.84 4.29
C GLY A 41 -14.00 0.46 4.65
N GLY A 42 -13.55 1.18 5.69
CA GLY A 42 -14.02 2.51 6.05
C GLY A 42 -13.22 3.66 5.43
N ALA A 43 -12.19 3.35 4.64
CA ALA A 43 -11.20 4.34 4.17
C ALA A 43 -10.62 5.17 5.33
N HIS A 44 -10.29 4.55 6.47
CA HIS A 44 -9.59 5.23 7.56
C HIS A 44 -8.14 5.57 7.21
N CYS A 45 -7.44 6.27 8.12
CA CYS A 45 -6.05 6.64 7.91
C CYS A 45 -5.22 5.40 7.54
N PRO A 46 -4.52 5.41 6.38
CA PRO A 46 -3.83 4.24 5.92
C PRO A 46 -2.60 3.94 6.78
N ILE A 47 -2.20 2.68 6.75
CA ILE A 47 -0.95 2.18 7.31
C ILE A 47 -0.09 1.60 6.21
N LEU A 48 1.21 1.48 6.47
CA LEU A 48 2.14 0.85 5.55
C LEU A 48 2.20 -0.67 5.81
N SER A 49 2.31 -1.46 4.75
CA SER A 49 2.78 -2.85 4.81
C SER A 49 3.79 -3.09 3.69
N ALA A 50 4.77 -3.96 3.93
CA ALA A 50 5.80 -4.26 2.94
C ALA A 50 6.33 -5.68 3.08
N TRP A 51 6.82 -6.25 1.98
CA TRP A 51 7.59 -7.49 2.00
C TRP A 51 8.90 -7.36 1.26
N SER A 52 9.90 -8.04 1.80
CA SER A 52 11.18 -8.33 1.18
C SER A 52 11.40 -9.83 1.13
N TYR A 53 12.27 -10.30 0.23
CA TYR A 53 12.59 -11.72 0.13
C TYR A 53 13.22 -12.24 1.43
N GLU A 54 14.05 -11.42 2.08
CA GLU A 54 14.70 -11.74 3.35
C GLU A 54 13.69 -11.81 4.50
N ALA A 55 12.70 -10.93 4.53
CA ALA A 55 11.62 -10.98 5.51
C ALA A 55 10.74 -12.22 5.30
N LEU A 56 10.38 -12.54 4.05
CA LEU A 56 9.60 -13.72 3.72
C LEU A 56 10.32 -15.00 4.16
N GLU A 57 11.62 -15.12 3.84
CA GLU A 57 12.45 -16.25 4.27
C GLU A 57 12.44 -16.36 5.80
N ARG A 58 12.75 -15.27 6.50
CA ARG A 58 12.82 -15.23 7.97
C ARG A 58 11.50 -15.61 8.63
N MET A 59 10.37 -15.13 8.10
CA MET A 59 9.04 -15.44 8.65
C MET A 59 8.67 -16.89 8.39
N SER A 60 8.88 -17.39 7.16
CA SER A 60 8.56 -18.76 6.79
C SER A 60 9.35 -19.82 7.55
N LEU A 61 10.60 -19.56 7.91
CA LEU A 61 11.44 -20.49 8.67
C LEU A 61 10.97 -20.71 10.12
N ASN A 62 10.09 -19.85 10.64
CA ASN A 62 9.49 -20.02 11.97
C ASN A 62 8.26 -20.94 11.94
N GLU A 63 7.75 -21.28 10.75
CA GLU A 63 6.58 -22.13 10.58
C GLU A 63 6.96 -23.61 10.47
N LYS A 64 5.98 -24.48 10.73
CA LYS A 64 6.18 -25.94 10.66
C LYS A 64 6.50 -26.43 9.25
N ASP A 65 5.89 -25.80 8.25
CA ASP A 65 6.16 -26.04 6.83
C ASP A 65 6.57 -24.72 6.18
N PRO A 66 7.88 -24.45 6.06
CA PRO A 66 8.36 -23.21 5.46
C PRO A 66 7.98 -23.02 3.99
N ILE A 67 7.76 -24.09 3.23
CA ILE A 67 7.43 -23.98 1.80
C ILE A 67 5.99 -23.51 1.67
N ASP A 68 5.07 -24.14 2.40
CA ASP A 68 3.66 -23.78 2.43
C ASP A 68 3.47 -22.37 3.04
N ALA A 69 4.19 -22.06 4.11
CA ALA A 69 4.15 -20.74 4.74
C ALA A 69 4.54 -19.62 3.77
N LYS A 70 5.56 -19.81 2.92
CA LYS A 70 5.95 -18.80 1.92
C LYS A 70 4.80 -18.44 1.01
N TYR A 71 4.01 -19.42 0.58
CA TYR A 71 2.88 -19.18 -0.31
C TYR A 71 1.83 -18.26 0.32
N TYR A 72 1.44 -18.53 1.58
CA TYR A 72 0.43 -17.74 2.28
C TYR A 72 0.93 -16.37 2.76
N LEU A 73 2.22 -16.26 3.10
CA LEU A 73 2.77 -15.03 3.69
C LEU A 73 3.12 -13.96 2.65
N LYS A 74 3.59 -14.36 1.46
CA LYS A 74 4.26 -13.50 0.47
C LYS A 74 3.57 -12.18 0.17
N TRP A 75 2.24 -12.16 0.16
CA TRP A 75 1.46 -10.96 -0.13
C TRP A 75 0.53 -10.55 1.02
N SER A 76 0.61 -11.23 2.16
CA SER A 76 -0.24 -10.92 3.30
C SER A 76 0.16 -9.58 3.89
N TYR A 77 -0.73 -8.58 3.78
CA TYR A 77 -0.47 -7.29 4.38
C TYR A 77 -0.39 -7.40 5.91
N ALA A 78 -1.21 -8.26 6.52
CA ALA A 78 -1.37 -8.39 7.97
C ALA A 78 -0.26 -9.21 8.62
N ASP A 79 0.27 -10.22 7.93
CA ASP A 79 1.36 -11.06 8.44
C ASP A 79 2.75 -10.49 8.16
N SER A 80 2.81 -9.37 7.44
CA SER A 80 4.06 -8.66 7.19
C SER A 80 4.73 -8.26 8.51
N PRO A 81 6.04 -8.53 8.69
CA PRO A 81 6.79 -8.03 9.84
C PRO A 81 6.98 -6.50 9.80
N TYR A 82 6.56 -5.85 8.70
CA TYR A 82 6.57 -4.40 8.50
C TYR A 82 5.17 -3.79 8.50
N PHE A 83 4.16 -4.55 8.93
CA PHE A 83 2.81 -4.05 9.15
C PHE A 83 2.82 -2.85 10.10
N ALA A 84 2.16 -1.76 9.69
CA ALA A 84 2.10 -0.47 10.38
C ALA A 84 3.48 0.17 10.69
N TYR A 85 4.54 -0.22 9.96
CA TYR A 85 5.85 0.40 10.16
C TYR A 85 5.81 1.90 9.85
N GLY A 86 6.33 2.71 10.77
CA GLY A 86 6.38 4.16 10.59
C GLY A 86 5.03 4.84 10.83
N GLU A 87 4.09 4.21 11.53
CA GLU A 87 2.80 4.83 11.89
C GLU A 87 2.95 6.17 12.61
N GLU A 88 4.09 6.42 13.27
CA GLU A 88 4.43 7.69 13.91
C GLU A 88 4.52 8.86 12.91
N TYR A 89 4.77 8.58 11.61
CA TYR A 89 4.80 9.59 10.57
C TYR A 89 3.40 10.00 10.07
N PHE A 90 2.36 9.25 10.42
CA PHE A 90 0.99 9.46 9.92
C PHE A 90 0.14 10.40 10.80
N GLY A 91 0.74 11.11 11.76
CA GLY A 91 0.01 12.03 12.64
C GLY A 91 -0.82 13.08 11.90
N GLU A 92 -0.21 13.79 10.94
CA GLU A 92 -0.89 14.81 10.12
C GLU A 92 -2.01 14.19 9.26
N VAL A 93 -1.80 12.98 8.73
CA VAL A 93 -2.83 12.25 7.95
C VAL A 93 -4.03 11.94 8.83
N LYS A 94 -3.81 11.45 10.06
CA LYS A 94 -4.87 11.19 11.05
C LYS A 94 -5.65 12.47 11.37
N GLU A 95 -4.97 13.61 11.53
CA GLU A 95 -5.63 14.90 11.78
C GLU A 95 -6.54 15.33 10.61
N ILE A 96 -6.05 15.21 9.37
CA ILE A 96 -6.84 15.54 8.16
C ILE A 96 -8.07 14.65 8.07
N PHE A 97 -7.91 13.34 8.22
CA PHE A 97 -9.01 12.36 8.15
C PHE A 97 -10.06 12.60 9.24
N ASN A 98 -9.63 13.02 10.44
CA ASN A 98 -10.54 13.34 11.55
C ASN A 98 -11.30 14.65 11.35
N ARG A 99 -10.72 15.61 10.60
CA ARG A 99 -11.37 16.90 10.28
C ARG A 99 -12.47 16.75 9.23
N ILE A 100 -12.37 15.73 8.37
CA ILE A 100 -13.33 15.42 7.29
C ILE A 100 -13.97 14.07 7.61
N PRO A 101 -14.86 13.96 8.61
CA PRO A 101 -15.43 12.68 9.00
C PRO A 101 -16.28 12.08 7.88
N MET A 102 -16.28 10.75 7.77
CA MET A 102 -17.18 10.02 6.87
C MET A 102 -18.64 10.30 7.25
N SER A 103 -19.51 10.52 6.26
CA SER A 103 -20.94 10.69 6.50
C SER A 103 -21.55 9.38 7.00
N LEU A 104 -22.21 9.39 8.15
CA LEU A 104 -22.85 8.19 8.72
C LEU A 104 -24.31 8.02 8.30
N THR A 105 -24.88 9.02 7.63
CA THR A 105 -26.31 9.09 7.31
C THR A 105 -26.61 9.35 5.84
N ASN A 106 -25.58 9.61 5.03
CA ASN A 106 -25.72 9.87 3.60
C ASN A 106 -24.70 9.04 2.81
N ASP A 107 -25.21 8.02 2.12
CA ASP A 107 -24.39 7.07 1.35
C ASP A 107 -23.65 7.74 0.19
N GLU A 108 -24.24 8.76 -0.46
CA GLU A 108 -23.60 9.47 -1.57
C GLU A 108 -22.41 10.29 -1.07
N GLU A 109 -22.57 10.99 0.05
CA GLU A 109 -21.47 11.71 0.71
C GLU A 109 -20.38 10.77 1.20
N TYR A 110 -20.77 9.64 1.81
CA TYR A 110 -19.86 8.59 2.26
C TYR A 110 -19.01 8.08 1.08
N MET A 111 -19.66 7.65 0.00
CA MET A 111 -18.98 7.10 -1.17
C MET A 111 -18.11 8.14 -1.86
N ASN A 112 -18.55 9.39 -1.95
CA ASN A 112 -17.72 10.46 -2.52
C ASN A 112 -16.45 10.70 -1.68
N GLU A 113 -16.52 10.69 -0.34
CA GLU A 113 -15.32 10.83 0.50
C GLU A 113 -14.44 9.57 0.47
N TYR A 114 -15.04 8.38 0.48
CA TYR A 114 -14.36 7.10 0.32
C TYR A 114 -13.46 7.09 -0.91
N GLU A 115 -14.03 7.46 -2.06
CA GLU A 115 -13.31 7.58 -3.33
C GLU A 115 -12.21 8.64 -3.28
N ILE A 116 -12.46 9.80 -2.67
CA ILE A 116 -11.44 10.86 -2.52
C ILE A 116 -10.24 10.33 -1.73
N ARG A 117 -10.47 9.59 -0.64
CA ARG A 117 -9.42 9.04 0.20
C ARG A 117 -8.59 7.99 -0.53
N LEU A 118 -9.24 7.02 -1.18
CA LEU A 118 -8.54 6.00 -1.97
C LEU A 118 -7.77 6.59 -3.14
N ASN A 119 -8.38 7.51 -3.89
CA ASN A 119 -7.71 8.20 -4.99
C ASN A 119 -6.53 9.04 -4.50
N SER A 120 -6.62 9.62 -3.30
CA SER A 120 -5.52 10.38 -2.69
C SER A 120 -4.36 9.47 -2.28
N MET A 121 -4.64 8.26 -1.76
CA MET A 121 -3.64 7.23 -1.49
C MET A 121 -2.94 6.77 -2.78
N GLU A 122 -3.71 6.39 -3.81
CA GLU A 122 -3.18 5.98 -5.11
C GLU A 122 -2.31 7.09 -5.70
N LYS A 123 -2.80 8.34 -5.65
CA LYS A 123 -2.08 9.50 -6.18
C LYS A 123 -0.77 9.75 -5.44
N ALA A 124 -0.74 9.63 -4.13
CA ALA A 124 0.45 9.79 -3.32
C ALA A 124 1.52 8.76 -3.70
N ILE A 125 1.15 7.48 -3.78
CA ILE A 125 2.07 6.41 -4.20
C ILE A 125 2.58 6.65 -5.62
N ALA A 126 1.71 7.00 -6.57
CA ALA A 126 2.10 7.28 -7.95
C ALA A 126 3.07 8.46 -8.05
N ASN A 127 2.95 9.47 -7.19
CA ASN A 127 3.88 10.60 -7.16
C ASN A 127 5.23 10.19 -6.57
N LEU A 128 5.24 9.43 -5.47
CA LEU A 128 6.46 8.89 -4.87
C LEU A 128 7.22 7.94 -5.80
N ASP A 129 6.49 7.16 -6.59
CA ASP A 129 7.06 6.29 -7.61
C ASP A 129 7.79 7.07 -8.70
N LYS A 130 7.18 8.14 -9.20
CA LYS A 130 7.80 9.02 -10.20
C LYS A 130 9.06 9.70 -9.70
N GLU A 131 9.16 9.91 -8.39
CA GLU A 131 10.37 10.44 -7.76
C GLU A 131 11.46 9.38 -7.54
N GLY A 132 11.18 8.12 -7.82
CA GLY A 132 12.11 7.00 -7.69
C GLY A 132 12.20 6.42 -6.28
N LEU A 133 11.21 6.65 -5.41
CA LEU A 133 11.21 6.10 -4.05
C LEU A 133 11.30 4.56 -4.07
N PHE A 134 10.59 3.92 -5.00
CA PHE A 134 10.52 2.46 -5.15
C PHE A 134 11.51 1.94 -6.20
N GLY A 135 12.60 2.67 -6.41
CA GLY A 135 13.63 2.34 -7.40
C GLY A 135 13.42 3.01 -8.75
N VAL A 136 14.42 2.86 -9.63
CA VAL A 136 14.43 3.40 -10.99
C VAL A 136 14.87 2.32 -11.98
N GLY A 137 14.41 2.41 -13.23
CA GLY A 137 14.75 1.46 -14.28
C GLY A 137 14.43 0.01 -13.87
N ASN A 138 15.40 -0.89 -14.02
CA ASN A 138 15.21 -2.32 -13.71
C ASN A 138 14.94 -2.58 -12.22
N GLN A 139 15.41 -1.73 -11.30
CA GLN A 139 15.12 -1.92 -9.87
C GLN A 139 13.62 -1.76 -9.60
N ARG A 140 12.97 -0.81 -10.27
CA ARG A 140 11.53 -0.55 -10.13
C ARG A 140 10.68 -1.74 -10.60
N LEU A 141 11.18 -2.52 -11.56
CA LEU A 141 10.47 -3.69 -12.08
C LEU A 141 10.37 -4.85 -11.09
N ASN A 142 11.14 -4.82 -9.98
CA ASN A 142 11.13 -5.86 -8.97
C ASN A 142 10.21 -5.55 -7.78
N ILE A 143 9.50 -4.41 -7.80
CA ILE A 143 8.66 -3.96 -6.69
C ILE A 143 7.23 -3.81 -7.18
N VAL A 144 6.27 -4.40 -6.48
CA VAL A 144 4.85 -4.09 -6.62
C VAL A 144 4.50 -3.02 -5.59
N ILE A 145 3.90 -1.92 -6.06
CA ILE A 145 3.36 -0.88 -5.18
C ILE A 145 1.84 -0.84 -5.26
N ASN A 146 1.16 -0.61 -4.14
CA ASN A 146 -0.30 -0.52 -4.18
C ASN A 146 -0.89 0.39 -3.10
N ALA A 147 -2.08 0.91 -3.39
CA ALA A 147 -2.96 1.52 -2.40
C ALA A 147 -4.15 0.58 -2.27
N GLU A 148 -4.33 -0.06 -1.12
CA GLU A 148 -5.28 -1.15 -0.96
C GLU A 148 -6.32 -0.86 0.12
N VAL A 149 -7.50 -1.37 -0.14
CA VAL A 149 -8.50 -1.67 0.88
C VAL A 149 -8.19 -3.07 1.37
N MET A 150 -8.26 -3.29 2.67
CA MET A 150 -8.07 -4.59 3.31
C MET A 150 -8.70 -5.71 2.46
N PRO A 151 -7.87 -6.61 1.87
CA PRO A 151 -8.37 -7.69 1.03
C PRO A 151 -9.39 -8.58 1.74
N PRO A 152 -10.35 -9.17 1.02
CA PRO A 152 -10.51 -9.08 -0.45
C PRO A 152 -11.27 -7.83 -0.93
N ASP A 153 -10.75 -7.15 -1.96
CA ASP A 153 -11.41 -6.05 -2.70
C ASP A 153 -10.87 -5.96 -4.14
N TYR A 154 -11.70 -6.30 -5.15
CA TYR A 154 -11.29 -6.34 -6.57
C TYR A 154 -10.69 -5.02 -7.10
N SER A 155 -11.07 -3.89 -6.49
CA SER A 155 -10.55 -2.59 -6.92
C SER A 155 -9.07 -2.42 -6.57
N ASN A 156 -8.50 -3.25 -5.68
CA ASN A 156 -7.06 -3.34 -5.43
C ASN A 156 -6.31 -3.77 -6.69
N THR A 157 -6.82 -4.75 -7.43
CA THR A 157 -6.26 -5.19 -8.72
C THR A 157 -6.26 -4.04 -9.73
N GLU A 158 -7.34 -3.27 -9.80
CA GLU A 158 -7.42 -2.13 -10.70
C GLU A 158 -6.38 -1.04 -10.36
N ARG A 159 -6.18 -0.77 -9.07
CA ARG A 159 -5.16 0.18 -8.59
C ARG A 159 -3.75 -0.34 -8.88
N ALA A 160 -3.48 -1.62 -8.63
CA ALA A 160 -2.20 -2.25 -8.94
C ALA A 160 -1.85 -2.07 -10.42
N LEU A 161 -2.80 -2.34 -11.33
CA LEU A 161 -2.63 -2.18 -12.78
C LEU A 161 -2.34 -0.74 -13.21
N ARG A 162 -2.85 0.27 -12.51
CA ARG A 162 -2.57 1.69 -12.79
C ARG A 162 -1.24 2.16 -12.22
N LEU A 163 -0.82 1.58 -11.08
CA LEU A 163 0.36 2.00 -10.33
C LEU A 163 1.66 1.36 -10.81
N ASN A 164 1.60 0.23 -11.51
CA ASN A 164 2.79 -0.55 -11.84
C ASN A 164 2.94 -0.78 -13.34
N PRO A 165 4.19 -0.86 -13.84
CA PRO A 165 4.43 -1.45 -15.15
C PRO A 165 3.98 -2.92 -15.14
N ARG A 166 3.47 -3.40 -16.27
CA ARG A 166 2.90 -4.75 -16.37
C ARG A 166 3.91 -5.82 -15.99
N GLU A 167 5.18 -5.60 -16.32
CA GLU A 167 6.30 -6.49 -16.06
C GLU A 167 6.56 -6.72 -14.56
N ALA A 168 6.26 -5.73 -13.71
CA ALA A 168 6.41 -5.84 -12.26
C ALA A 168 5.28 -6.64 -11.61
N LEU A 169 4.15 -6.81 -12.31
CA LEU A 169 2.92 -7.38 -11.75
C LEU A 169 2.70 -8.85 -12.08
N ASN A 170 3.53 -9.48 -12.91
CA ASN A 170 3.26 -10.83 -13.42
C ASN A 170 2.94 -11.84 -12.31
N GLU A 171 3.80 -11.89 -11.29
CA GLU A 171 3.65 -12.81 -10.16
C GLU A 171 2.46 -12.44 -9.26
N TRP A 172 2.31 -11.15 -8.97
CA TRP A 172 1.19 -10.64 -8.15
C TRP A 172 -0.17 -10.93 -8.79
N LEU A 173 -0.29 -10.73 -10.11
CA LEU A 173 -1.52 -10.98 -10.86
C LEU A 173 -1.87 -12.46 -10.95
N GLU A 174 -0.87 -13.34 -11.00
CA GLU A 174 -1.09 -14.79 -11.04
C GLU A 174 -1.48 -15.34 -9.67
N GLU A 175 -0.93 -14.78 -8.60
CA GLU A 175 -1.05 -15.38 -7.28
C GLU A 175 -2.18 -14.79 -6.43
N ILE A 176 -2.41 -13.46 -6.47
CA ILE A 176 -3.29 -12.80 -5.49
C ILE A 176 -4.22 -11.71 -6.03
N ALA A 177 -4.24 -11.47 -7.34
CA ALA A 177 -5.22 -10.54 -7.90
C ALA A 177 -6.64 -10.99 -7.60
N GLU A 178 -7.44 -10.08 -7.04
CA GLU A 178 -8.86 -10.30 -6.83
C GLU A 178 -9.64 -10.08 -8.13
N GLU A 179 -10.64 -10.93 -8.39
CA GLU A 179 -11.58 -10.85 -9.52
C GLU A 179 -12.91 -10.20 -9.07
N GLU A 180 -13.63 -9.58 -10.02
CA GLU A 180 -14.99 -9.00 -9.81
C GLU A 180 -16.07 -10.02 -9.46
#